data_AF-A0A2U0AEQ5-F1
#
_entry.id   AF-A0A2U0AEQ5-F1
#
_cell.length_a   1.000
_cell.length_b   1.000
_cell.length_c   1.000
_cell.angle_alpha   90.00
_cell.angle_beta   90.00
_cell.angle_gamma   90.00
#
_symmetry.space_group_name_H-M   'P 1'
#
loop_
_entity.id
_entity.type
_entity.pdbx_description
1 polymer ?
#
loop_
_entity_poly.entity_id
_entity_poly.type
_entity_poly.pdbx_seq_one_letter_code
_entity_poly.pdbx_strand_id
1 'polypeptide(L)'
;MQAHSITYRIAVGPQAGRKVFTLQTLPACDLRANGCTTRLNGGGSVTFSIQPRDIPMVKPLALRVDLAGIEAKSIAVDFSSVDMNMGLNRTQLSAQGDGVFSGEGMLPVCVWDAMEWEARVLIDTPQGLISVPYRFITVRPGVPSPDVDS
;
A
#
# COMPACT_ATOMS: atom_id res chain seq x y z
N MET A 1 20.75 26.49 -0.67
CA MET A 1 19.86 25.32 -0.89
C MET A 1 20.26 24.27 0.12
N GLN A 2 19.61 24.21 1.29
CA GLN A 2 19.96 23.27 2.35
C GLN A 2 19.12 22.00 2.16
N ALA A 3 19.80 20.87 1.94
CA ALA A 3 19.17 19.56 1.88
C ALA A 3 19.03 19.03 3.31
N HIS A 4 17.80 18.95 3.81
CA HIS A 4 17.51 18.29 5.09
C HIS A 4 17.32 16.80 4.84
N SER A 5 18.32 15.98 5.22
CA SER A 5 18.20 14.52 5.25
C SER A 5 17.47 14.09 6.53
N ILE A 6 16.31 13.47 6.38
CA ILE A 6 15.53 12.93 7.51
C ILE A 6 15.91 11.46 7.70
N THR A 7 16.50 11.15 8.85
CA THR A 7 16.91 9.80 9.24
C THR A 7 15.78 9.07 9.96
N TYR A 8 15.29 7.96 9.41
CA TYR A 8 14.24 7.13 10.03
C TYR A 8 14.83 6.08 10.98
N ARG A 9 14.16 5.82 12.11
CA ARG A 9 14.54 4.80 13.11
C ARG A 9 13.68 3.54 12.93
N ILE A 10 14.31 2.39 12.74
CA ILE A 10 13.64 1.08 12.65
C ILE A 10 13.37 0.58 14.08
N ALA A 11 12.11 0.29 14.41
CA ALA A 11 11.77 -0.47 15.60
C ALA A 11 11.93 -1.96 15.32
N VAL A 12 12.89 -2.62 15.98
CA VAL A 12 13.14 -4.07 15.87
C VAL A 12 12.48 -4.76 17.08
N GLY A 13 11.44 -5.57 16.85
CA GLY A 13 10.84 -6.40 17.89
C GLY A 13 11.69 -7.64 18.24
N PRO A 14 11.66 -8.15 19.49
CA PRO A 14 12.52 -9.24 19.93
C PRO A 14 11.78 -10.58 19.84
N GLN A 15 11.74 -11.24 18.68
CA GLN A 15 11.33 -12.64 18.58
C GLN A 15 12.08 -13.33 17.43
N ALA A 16 12.51 -14.57 17.63
CA ALA A 16 13.20 -15.42 16.66
C ALA A 16 12.23 -15.92 15.56
N GLY A 17 11.74 -14.98 14.76
CA GLY A 17 10.86 -15.19 13.61
C GLY A 17 11.27 -14.28 12.45
N ARG A 18 10.69 -14.51 11.26
CA ARG A 18 10.95 -13.74 10.05
C ARG A 18 10.92 -12.24 10.33
N LYS A 19 12.02 -11.53 10.10
CA LYS A 19 12.11 -10.08 10.32
C LYS A 19 11.04 -9.37 9.48
N VAL A 20 10.19 -8.59 10.13
CA VAL A 20 9.18 -7.74 9.48
C VAL A 20 9.65 -6.29 9.59
N PHE A 21 9.77 -5.62 8.46
CA PHE A 21 10.08 -4.20 8.38
C PHE A 21 8.82 -3.45 7.94
N THR A 22 8.30 -2.59 8.80
CA THR A 22 7.17 -1.71 8.48
C THR A 22 7.70 -0.32 8.18
N LEU A 23 7.33 0.23 7.02
CA LEU A 23 7.59 1.62 6.67
C LEU A 23 6.32 2.43 6.89
N GLN A 24 6.44 3.68 7.34
CA GLN A 24 5.29 4.61 7.34
C GLN A 24 5.38 5.45 6.08
N THR A 25 4.33 5.45 5.25
CA THR A 25 4.23 6.40 4.13
C THR A 25 4.00 7.81 4.67
N LEU A 26 4.80 8.75 4.19
CA LEU A 26 4.57 10.17 4.46
C LEU A 26 3.25 10.64 3.82
N PRO A 27 2.56 11.64 4.38
CA PRO A 27 1.21 12.06 3.99
C PRO A 27 1.09 12.71 2.60
N ALA A 28 2.16 12.75 1.81
CA ALA A 28 2.18 13.44 0.52
C ALA A 28 1.69 12.58 -0.68
N CYS A 29 1.14 11.38 -0.44
CA CYS A 29 0.67 10.54 -1.54
C CYS A 29 -0.83 10.27 -1.51
N ASP A 30 -1.50 10.63 -2.61
CA ASP A 30 -2.88 10.30 -2.89
C ASP A 30 -2.97 9.23 -4.00
N LEU A 31 -3.35 8.01 -3.61
CA LEU A 31 -3.56 6.88 -4.54
C LEU A 31 -4.67 7.14 -5.57
N ARG A 32 -5.60 8.06 -5.27
CA ARG A 32 -6.68 8.48 -6.17
C ARG A 32 -6.18 9.45 -7.23
N ALA A 33 -5.09 10.17 -6.99
CA ALA A 33 -4.46 11.02 -8.00
C ALA A 33 -3.51 10.24 -8.91
N ASN A 34 -2.58 9.46 -8.32
CA ASN A 34 -1.52 8.76 -9.07
C ASN A 34 -0.95 7.55 -8.31
N GLY A 35 0.07 6.90 -8.89
CA GLY A 35 0.77 5.80 -8.21
C GLY A 35 1.71 6.35 -7.13
N CYS A 36 1.67 5.75 -5.95
CA CYS A 36 2.47 6.16 -4.80
C CYS A 36 3.82 5.46 -4.77
N THR A 37 4.90 6.24 -4.77
CA THR A 37 6.27 5.72 -4.68
C THR A 37 6.83 5.86 -3.27
N THR A 38 7.24 4.74 -2.67
CA THR A 38 7.98 4.68 -1.41
C THR A 38 9.42 4.27 -1.68
N ARG A 39 10.40 5.07 -1.21
CA ARG A 39 11.83 4.70 -1.27
C ARG A 39 12.24 3.97 0.01
N LEU A 40 13.04 2.92 -0.13
CA LEU A 40 13.52 2.13 0.99
C LEU A 40 14.91 2.61 1.44
N ASN A 41 15.18 2.58 2.76
CA ASN A 41 16.46 3.03 3.32
C ASN A 41 17.67 2.19 2.85
N GLY A 42 17.45 0.95 2.42
CA GLY A 42 18.49 0.05 1.90
C GLY A 42 18.76 0.19 0.39
N GLY A 43 18.15 1.19 -0.26
CA GLY A 43 18.09 1.27 -1.71
C GLY A 43 16.85 0.59 -2.27
N GLY A 44 16.42 1.05 -3.45
CA GLY A 44 15.22 0.57 -4.11
C GLY A 44 13.94 1.34 -3.77
N SER A 45 12.90 1.08 -4.55
CA SER A 45 11.61 1.74 -4.43
C SER A 45 10.46 0.81 -4.80
N VAL A 46 9.32 1.06 -4.15
CA VAL A 46 8.04 0.41 -4.40
C VAL A 46 7.09 1.48 -4.93
N THR A 47 6.54 1.30 -6.12
CA THR A 47 5.43 2.12 -6.60
C THR A 47 4.17 1.29 -6.57
N PHE A 48 3.13 1.76 -5.89
CA PHE A 48 1.83 1.10 -5.83
C PHE A 48 0.75 1.95 -6.48
N SER A 49 -0.12 1.33 -7.27
CA SER A 49 -1.27 2.00 -7.87
C SER A 49 -2.50 1.10 -7.91
N ILE A 50 -3.66 1.76 -7.89
CA ILE A 50 -4.98 1.15 -7.97
C ILE A 50 -5.73 1.80 -9.13
N GLN A 51 -6.41 0.98 -9.92
CA GLN A 51 -7.37 1.43 -10.94
C GLN A 51 -8.73 0.74 -10.77
N PRO A 52 -9.85 1.42 -11.05
CA PRO A 52 -9.92 2.83 -11.42
C PRO A 52 -9.62 3.76 -10.23
N ARG A 53 -9.24 5.01 -10.53
CA ARG A 53 -8.68 5.98 -9.56
C ARG A 53 -9.68 6.51 -8.55
N ASP A 54 -10.97 6.39 -8.86
CA ASP A 54 -12.05 6.65 -7.92
C ASP A 54 -12.21 5.53 -6.87
N ILE A 55 -11.49 4.41 -7.03
CA ILE A 55 -11.41 3.25 -6.12
C ILE A 55 -12.81 2.82 -5.64
N PRO A 56 -13.66 2.32 -6.54
CA PRO A 56 -15.00 1.90 -6.21
C PRO A 56 -14.98 0.66 -5.31
N MET A 57 -15.93 0.62 -4.38
CA MET A 57 -16.17 -0.55 -3.54
C MET A 57 -16.99 -1.59 -4.31
N VAL A 58 -16.87 -2.85 -3.91
CA VAL A 58 -17.58 -4.00 -4.51
C VAL A 58 -17.49 -4.07 -6.04
N LYS A 59 -16.39 -3.56 -6.59
CA LYS A 59 -16.03 -3.66 -8.01
C LYS A 59 -14.56 -4.10 -8.12
N PRO A 60 -14.18 -4.75 -9.24
CA PRO A 60 -12.79 -5.07 -9.53
C PRO A 60 -11.88 -3.85 -9.43
N LEU A 61 -10.75 -4.02 -8.74
CA LEU A 61 -9.66 -3.07 -8.65
C LEU A 61 -8.41 -3.69 -9.24
N ALA A 62 -7.90 -3.10 -10.32
CA ALA A 62 -6.61 -3.48 -10.87
C ALA A 62 -5.50 -2.92 -9.96
N LEU A 63 -4.71 -3.82 -9.39
CA LEU A 63 -3.60 -3.52 -8.50
C LEU A 63 -2.30 -3.68 -9.27
N ARG A 64 -1.42 -2.70 -9.16
CA ARG A 64 -0.08 -2.77 -9.75
C ARG A 64 0.98 -2.34 -8.75
N VAL A 65 2.05 -3.13 -8.67
CA VAL A 65 3.27 -2.83 -7.93
C VAL A 65 4.45 -2.84 -8.90
N ASP A 66 5.19 -1.74 -8.94
CA ASP A 66 6.47 -1.64 -9.65
C ASP A 66 7.60 -1.58 -8.63
N LEU A 67 8.53 -2.53 -8.74
CA LEU A 67 9.73 -2.60 -7.91
C LEU A 67 10.95 -2.15 -8.69
N ALA A 68 11.76 -1.29 -8.07
CA ALA A 68 13.11 -0.99 -8.56
C ALA A 68 14.12 -1.32 -7.46
N GLY A 69 15.18 -2.06 -7.80
CA GLY A 69 16.25 -2.40 -6.85
C GLY A 69 15.81 -3.31 -5.70
N ILE A 70 14.71 -4.06 -5.84
CA ILE A 70 14.19 -4.99 -4.83
C ILE A 70 13.98 -6.35 -5.50
N GLU A 71 14.56 -7.40 -4.94
CA GLU A 71 14.29 -8.79 -5.32
C GLU A 71 13.11 -9.34 -4.52
N ALA A 72 12.01 -9.64 -5.19
CA ALA A 72 10.80 -10.18 -4.57
C ALA A 72 10.57 -11.64 -4.97
N LYS A 73 10.33 -12.50 -3.97
CA LYS A 73 9.86 -13.87 -4.15
C LYS A 73 8.36 -13.92 -4.44
N SER A 74 7.60 -13.07 -3.74
CA SER A 74 6.16 -12.93 -3.91
C SER A 74 5.71 -11.56 -3.41
N ILE A 75 4.61 -11.06 -3.99
CA ILE A 75 3.98 -9.81 -3.56
C ILE A 75 2.50 -10.03 -3.35
N ALA A 76 1.99 -9.63 -2.19
CA ALA A 76 0.56 -9.57 -1.93
C ALA A 76 0.14 -8.17 -1.53
N VAL A 77 -1.12 -7.83 -1.79
CA VAL A 77 -1.75 -6.62 -1.26
C VAL A 77 -2.82 -7.06 -0.27
N ASP A 78 -2.76 -6.52 0.94
CA ASP A 78 -3.72 -6.80 2.01
C ASP A 78 -4.47 -5.52 2.36
N PHE A 79 -5.79 -5.53 2.18
CA PHE A 79 -6.64 -4.39 2.52
C PHE A 79 -7.21 -4.56 3.92
N SER A 80 -7.07 -3.52 4.73
CA SER A 80 -7.72 -3.43 6.05
C SER A 80 -8.36 -2.06 6.23
N SER A 81 -9.50 -2.00 6.91
CA SER A 81 -9.99 -0.74 7.46
C SER A 81 -9.10 -0.31 8.62
N VAL A 82 -8.92 0.99 8.81
CA VAL A 82 -8.26 1.51 10.01
C VAL A 82 -9.15 1.33 11.25
N ASP A 83 -10.48 1.36 11.08
CA ASP A 83 -11.45 1.39 12.18
C ASP A 83 -12.17 0.05 12.43
N MET A 84 -12.07 -0.92 11.51
CA MET A 84 -12.78 -2.20 11.61
C MET A 84 -11.96 -3.41 11.16
N ASN A 85 -12.13 -4.54 11.82
CA ASN A 85 -11.61 -5.80 11.32
C ASN A 85 -12.56 -6.38 10.25
N MET A 86 -12.15 -6.31 8.98
CA MET A 86 -12.91 -6.85 7.84
C MET A 86 -12.52 -8.29 7.48
N GLY A 87 -11.71 -8.95 8.31
CA GLY A 87 -11.12 -10.24 7.99
C GLY A 87 -9.96 -10.13 6.99
N LEU A 88 -9.53 -11.28 6.46
CA LEU A 88 -8.45 -11.35 5.48
C LEU A 88 -8.98 -10.90 4.11
N ASN A 89 -8.46 -9.79 3.59
CA ASN A 89 -8.71 -9.33 2.23
C ASN A 89 -7.37 -9.17 1.49
N ARG A 90 -6.78 -10.31 1.14
CA ARG A 90 -5.43 -10.39 0.58
C ARG A 90 -5.44 -10.97 -0.83
N THR A 91 -4.93 -10.19 -1.77
CA THR A 91 -4.70 -10.61 -3.15
C THR A 91 -3.22 -10.88 -3.38
N GLN A 92 -2.89 -12.07 -3.90
CA GLN A 92 -1.56 -12.38 -4.41
C GLN A 92 -1.39 -11.78 -5.81
N LEU A 93 -0.32 -11.03 -6.05
CA LEU A 93 -0.01 -10.49 -7.37
C LEU A 93 0.84 -11.47 -8.17
N SER A 94 0.62 -11.48 -9.49
CA SER A 94 1.41 -12.24 -10.45
C SER A 94 2.52 -11.36 -11.02
N ALA A 95 3.73 -11.91 -11.08
CA ALA A 95 4.85 -11.29 -11.76
C ALA A 95 4.55 -11.12 -13.26
N GLN A 96 4.81 -9.93 -13.79
CA GLN A 96 4.66 -9.59 -15.21
C GLN A 96 6.03 -9.47 -15.91
N GLY A 97 7.14 -9.49 -15.16
CA GLY A 97 8.49 -9.23 -15.66
C GLY A 97 9.02 -7.85 -15.23
N ASP A 98 10.33 -7.65 -15.29
CA ASP A 98 11.00 -6.35 -15.04
C ASP A 98 10.59 -5.63 -13.73
N GLY A 99 10.39 -6.40 -12.66
CA GLY A 99 9.99 -5.86 -11.35
C GLY A 99 8.53 -5.44 -11.25
N VAL A 100 7.72 -5.75 -12.27
CA VAL A 100 6.29 -5.43 -12.32
C VAL A 100 5.45 -6.61 -11.82
N PHE A 101 4.48 -6.31 -10.97
CA PHE A 101 3.51 -7.26 -10.45
C PHE A 101 2.10 -6.68 -10.58
N SER A 102 1.13 -7.52 -10.96
CA SER A 102 -0.27 -7.10 -11.07
C SER A 102 -1.24 -8.19 -10.62
N GLY A 103 -2.44 -7.75 -10.26
CA GLY A 103 -3.53 -8.63 -9.84
C GLY A 103 -4.81 -7.84 -9.67
N GLU A 104 -5.88 -8.55 -9.31
CA GLU A 104 -7.20 -7.95 -9.09
C GLU A 104 -7.62 -8.11 -7.63
N GLY A 105 -8.00 -7.00 -7.00
CA GLY A 105 -8.55 -6.97 -5.66
C GLY A 105 -9.94 -6.37 -5.64
N MET A 106 -10.56 -6.35 -4.46
CA MET A 106 -11.86 -5.74 -4.25
C MET A 106 -11.95 -5.23 -2.82
N LEU A 107 -12.53 -4.05 -2.65
CA LEU A 107 -12.91 -3.57 -1.31
C LEU A 107 -14.33 -4.05 -1.00
N PRO A 108 -14.59 -4.53 0.23
CA PRO A 108 -15.93 -4.89 0.65
C PRO A 108 -16.83 -3.64 0.73
N VAL A 109 -18.11 -3.86 1.02
CA VAL A 109 -19.08 -2.77 1.16
C VAL A 109 -18.68 -1.82 2.30
N CYS A 110 -18.77 -0.51 2.05
CA CYS A 110 -18.72 0.50 3.10
C CYS A 110 -20.14 0.85 3.54
N VAL A 111 -20.37 0.77 4.85
CA VAL A 111 -21.63 1.16 5.49
C VAL A 111 -21.65 2.63 5.88
N TRP A 112 -20.49 3.28 5.95
CA TRP A 112 -20.33 4.69 6.32
C TRP A 112 -20.31 5.62 5.11
N ASP A 113 -20.36 6.94 5.38
CA ASP A 113 -20.25 7.97 4.35
C ASP A 113 -18.82 8.07 3.81
N ALA A 114 -17.83 7.89 4.69
CA ALA A 114 -16.41 7.84 4.36
C ALA A 114 -15.72 6.77 5.22
N MET A 115 -14.64 6.17 4.70
CA MET A 115 -13.88 5.14 5.39
C MET A 115 -12.42 5.22 5.00
N GLU A 116 -11.54 5.26 6.00
CA GLU A 116 -10.09 5.19 5.81
C GLU A 116 -9.66 3.73 5.68
N TRP A 117 -8.99 3.44 4.58
CA TRP A 117 -8.43 2.14 4.25
C TRP A 117 -6.92 2.18 4.30
N GLU A 118 -6.31 1.04 4.59
CA GLU A 118 -4.90 0.79 4.43
C GLU A 118 -4.70 -0.41 3.49
N ALA A 119 -4.03 -0.18 2.36
CA ALA A 119 -3.49 -1.23 1.50
C ALA A 119 -2.05 -1.50 1.90
N ARG A 120 -1.77 -2.66 2.49
CA ARG A 120 -0.40 -3.09 2.79
C ARG A 120 0.14 -3.90 1.62
N VAL A 121 1.16 -3.35 0.95
CA VAL A 121 1.96 -4.11 -0.01
C VAL A 121 2.98 -4.93 0.78
N LEU A 122 2.80 -6.25 0.75
CA LEU A 122 3.60 -7.24 1.43
C LEU A 122 4.56 -7.87 0.42
N ILE A 123 5.85 -7.58 0.56
CA ILE A 123 6.89 -8.04 -0.35
C ILE A 123 7.75 -9.05 0.39
N ASP A 124 7.67 -10.32 -0.02
CA ASP A 124 8.53 -11.37 0.51
C ASP A 124 9.88 -11.33 -0.21
N THR A 125 10.96 -11.13 0.55
CA THR A 125 12.33 -11.04 0.03
C THR A 125 13.21 -12.10 0.67
N PRO A 126 14.38 -12.43 0.10
CA PRO A 126 15.36 -13.29 0.77
C PRO A 126 15.75 -12.81 2.17
N GLN A 127 15.70 -11.50 2.43
CA GLN A 127 16.15 -10.84 3.66
C GLN A 127 15.03 -10.69 4.71
N GLY A 128 13.77 -10.93 4.34
CA GLY A 128 12.61 -10.82 5.23
C GLY A 128 11.37 -10.26 4.53
N LEU A 129 10.34 -9.97 5.33
CA LEU A 129 9.12 -9.34 4.84
C LEU A 129 9.24 -7.83 4.91
N ILE A 130 9.01 -7.16 3.78
CA ILE A 130 8.83 -5.71 3.73
C ILE A 130 7.32 -5.44 3.66
N SER A 131 6.83 -4.59 4.56
CA SER A 131 5.43 -4.15 4.58
C SER A 131 5.38 -2.65 4.31
N VAL A 132 4.74 -2.27 3.21
CA VAL A 132 4.56 -0.88 2.80
C VAL A 132 3.06 -0.53 2.82
N PRO A 133 2.57 0.16 3.86
CA PRO A 133 1.18 0.58 3.97
C PRO A 133 0.93 1.81 3.10
N TYR A 134 -0.18 1.84 2.37
CA TYR A 134 -0.68 3.02 1.66
C TYR A 134 -2.10 3.29 2.14
N ARG A 135 -2.35 4.49 2.67
CA ARG A 135 -3.67 4.87 3.16
C ARG A 135 -4.44 5.69 2.12
N PHE A 136 -5.75 5.52 2.10
CA PHE A 136 -6.65 6.25 1.22
C PHE A 136 -8.07 6.24 1.80
N ILE A 137 -8.89 7.20 1.35
CA ILE A 137 -10.29 7.30 1.76
C ILE A 137 -11.18 6.84 0.61
N THR A 138 -12.21 6.06 0.93
CA THR A 138 -13.35 5.83 0.04
C THR A 138 -14.57 6.56 0.60
N VAL A 139 -15.39 7.12 -0.28
CA VAL A 139 -16.68 7.70 0.10
C VAL A 139 -17.82 6.92 -0.54
N ARG A 140 -18.98 6.94 0.13
CA ARG A 140 -20.21 6.40 -0.43
C ARG A 140 -20.54 7.15 -1.74
N PRO A 141 -21.03 6.44 -2.79
CA PRO A 141 -21.46 7.11 -4.00
C PRO A 141 -22.46 8.24 -3.71
N GLY A 142 -22.20 9.42 -4.27
CA GLY A 142 -23.03 10.62 -4.08
C GLY A 142 -22.62 11.51 -2.89
N VAL A 143 -21.67 11.09 -2.07
CA VAL A 143 -21.08 11.94 -1.01
C VAL A 143 -19.78 12.58 -1.54
N PRO A 144 -19.57 13.89 -1.38
CA PRO A 144 -18.29 14.52 -1.70
C PRO A 144 -17.15 13.89 -0.90
N SER A 145 -15.99 13.67 -1.53
CA SER A 145 -14.78 13.29 -0.80
C SER A 145 -14.44 14.41 0.19
N PRO A 146 -14.08 14.11 1.45
CA PRO A 146 -13.49 15.13 2.31
C PRO A 146 -12.26 15.69 1.58
N ASP A 147 -12.20 17.01 1.48
CA ASP A 147 -11.07 17.70 0.84
C ASP A 147 -9.80 17.34 1.61
N VAL A 148 -8.84 16.72 0.91
CA VAL A 148 -7.49 16.48 1.43
C VAL A 148 -6.69 17.77 1.26
N ASP A 149 -7.17 18.89 1.80
CA ASP A 149 -6.38 20.11 1.95
C ASP A 149 -7.00 21.07 2.98
N SER A 150 -6.35 21.18 4.13
CA SER A 150 -6.33 22.37 5.00
C SER A 150 -5.08 22.33 5.87
#